data_AF-A0A3M1ZQZ5-F1
#
_entry.id   AF-A0A3M1ZQZ5-F1
#
_cell.length_a   1.000
_cell.length_b   1.000
_cell.length_c   1.000
_cell.angle_alpha   90.00
_cell.angle_beta   90.00
_cell.angle_gamma   90.00
#
_symmetry.space_group_name_H-M   'P 1'
#
loop_
_entity.id
_entity.type
_entity.pdbx_description
1 polymer ?
#
loop_
_entity_poly.entity_id
_entity_poly.type
_entity_poly.pdbx_seq_one_letter_code
_entity_poly.pdbx_strand_id
1 'polypeptide(L)'
;MSLTNDTDLTKHLARVMGLSESLGPEFIRRAFLDAGEPFDAPSVGQFERVLPYLEARLSAFVGADDAASRLARLRRELAALADRRVQHATTKDTGNQSN
;
A
#
# COMPACT_ATOMS: atom_id res chain seq x y z
N MET A 1 9.85 -14.18 -6.34
CA MET A 1 8.48 -14.40 -5.83
C MET A 1 7.62 -13.23 -6.29
N SER A 2 6.65 -13.47 -7.18
CA SER A 2 5.71 -12.44 -7.63
C SER A 2 4.66 -12.20 -6.53
N LEU A 3 4.50 -10.94 -6.13
CA LEU A 3 3.34 -10.47 -5.36
C LEU A 3 2.13 -10.43 -6.31
N THR A 4 1.54 -11.59 -6.60
CA THR A 4 0.41 -11.74 -7.55
C THR A 4 -0.94 -11.98 -6.89
N ASN A 5 -1.08 -11.80 -5.57
CA ASN A 5 -2.40 -11.78 -4.93
C ASN A 5 -2.65 -10.44 -4.24
N ASP A 6 -3.79 -9.83 -4.52
CA ASP A 6 -4.23 -8.53 -3.96
C ASP A 6 -4.38 -8.59 -2.43
N THR A 7 -4.61 -9.79 -1.91
CA THR A 7 -4.58 -10.08 -0.46
C THR A 7 -3.18 -9.93 0.13
N ASP A 8 -2.12 -10.16 -0.65
CA ASP A 8 -0.73 -10.05 -0.19
C ASP A 8 -0.29 -8.58 -0.08
N LEU A 9 -0.78 -7.69 -0.95
CA LEU A 9 -0.44 -6.26 -0.87
C LEU A 9 -0.98 -5.64 0.42
N THR A 10 -2.27 -5.81 0.70
CA THR A 10 -2.89 -5.27 1.92
C THR A 10 -2.23 -5.83 3.18
N LYS A 11 -1.95 -7.15 3.22
CA LYS A 11 -1.26 -7.78 4.37
C LYS A 11 0.17 -7.27 4.53
N HIS A 12 0.90 -7.12 3.42
CA HIS A 12 2.25 -6.57 3.43
C HIS A 12 2.27 -5.15 3.98
N LEU A 13 1.42 -4.27 3.46
CA LEU A 13 1.34 -2.87 3.90
C LEU A 13 0.84 -2.73 5.34
N ALA A 14 -0.06 -3.62 5.78
CA ALA A 14 -0.44 -3.71 7.20
C ALA A 14 0.76 -4.02 8.11
N ARG A 15 1.61 -5.00 7.73
CA ARG A 15 2.83 -5.30 8.49
C ARG A 15 3.81 -4.14 8.51
N VAL A 16 3.96 -3.39 7.41
CA VAL A 16 4.82 -2.19 7.35
C VAL A 16 4.38 -1.12 8.36
N MET A 17 3.08 -0.97 8.58
CA MET A 17 2.51 -0.09 9.60
C MET A 17 2.57 -0.67 11.03
N GLY A 18 3.02 -1.91 11.19
CA GLY A 18 3.04 -2.62 12.47
C GLY A 18 1.65 -3.04 12.94
N LEU A 19 0.72 -3.26 12.02
CA LEU A 19 -0.62 -3.77 12.32
C LEU A 19 -0.60 -5.31 12.33
N SER A 20 -1.40 -5.91 13.21
CA SER A 20 -1.53 -7.38 13.26
C SER A 20 -2.21 -7.91 11.99
N GLU A 21 -2.00 -9.19 11.69
CA GLU A 21 -2.64 -9.82 10.52
C GLU A 21 -4.17 -9.89 10.63
N SER A 22 -4.70 -9.89 11.86
CA SER A 22 -6.14 -9.90 12.12
C SER A 22 -6.79 -8.53 12.00
N LEU A 23 -6.13 -7.46 12.45
CA LEU A 23 -6.69 -6.10 12.49
C LEU A 23 -6.29 -5.24 11.30
N GLY A 24 -5.10 -5.48 10.74
CA GLY A 24 -4.52 -4.68 9.66
C GLY A 24 -5.42 -4.54 8.43
N PRO A 25 -5.95 -5.64 7.86
CA PRO A 25 -6.83 -5.57 6.70
C PRO A 25 -8.09 -4.74 6.96
N GLU A 26 -8.72 -4.93 8.11
CA GLU A 26 -9.96 -4.23 8.46
C GLU A 26 -9.72 -2.74 8.74
N PHE A 27 -8.57 -2.43 9.36
CA PHE A 27 -8.10 -1.06 9.58
C PHE A 27 -7.91 -0.32 8.25
N ILE A 28 -7.22 -0.94 7.29
CA ILE A 28 -7.00 -0.37 5.95
C ILE A 28 -8.33 -0.23 5.22
N ARG A 29 -9.19 -1.26 5.25
CA ARG A 29 -10.52 -1.21 4.63
C ARG A 29 -11.33 -0.02 5.11
N ARG A 30 -11.26 0.32 6.41
CA ARG A 30 -11.96 1.52 6.94
C ARG A 30 -11.38 2.81 6.41
N ALA A 31 -10.06 2.95 6.33
CA ALA A 31 -9.48 4.15 5.74
C ALA A 31 -9.91 4.34 4.28
N PHE A 32 -10.04 3.25 3.51
CA PHE A 32 -10.57 3.30 2.15
C PHE A 32 -12.04 3.74 2.11
N LEU A 33 -12.89 3.20 3.00
CA LEU A 33 -14.28 3.62 3.13
C LEU A 33 -14.40 5.11 3.53
N ASP A 34 -13.57 5.56 4.48
CA ASP A 34 -13.52 6.94 4.94
C ASP A 34 -13.10 7.91 3.80
N ALA A 35 -12.25 7.42 2.89
CA ALA A 35 -11.82 8.15 1.69
C ALA A 35 -12.80 8.06 0.50
N GLY A 36 -13.84 7.24 0.59
CA GLY A 36 -14.74 6.95 -0.54
C GLY A 36 -14.09 6.16 -1.68
N GLU A 37 -12.97 5.48 -1.42
CA GLU A 37 -12.24 4.69 -2.41
C GLU A 37 -12.70 3.22 -2.39
N PRO A 38 -12.84 2.57 -3.56
CA PRO A 38 -13.14 1.15 -3.60
C PRO A 38 -11.96 0.34 -3.04
N PHE A 39 -12.26 -0.64 -2.19
CA PHE A 39 -11.28 -1.51 -1.55
C PHE A 39 -11.08 -2.85 -2.29
N ASP A 40 -11.71 -3.03 -3.44
CA ASP A 40 -11.51 -4.22 -4.26
C ASP A 40 -10.21 -4.07 -5.07
N ALA A 41 -9.26 -4.98 -4.84
CA ALA A 41 -7.91 -4.98 -5.42
C ALA A 41 -7.21 -3.58 -5.45
N PRO A 42 -6.94 -2.98 -4.28
CA PRO A 42 -6.46 -1.60 -4.22
C PRO A 42 -5.08 -1.44 -4.87
N SER A 43 -4.99 -0.48 -5.78
CA SER A 43 -3.75 -0.08 -6.44
C SER A 43 -2.87 0.80 -5.55
N VAL A 44 -1.58 0.90 -5.89
CA VAL A 44 -0.63 1.80 -5.21
C VAL A 44 -1.14 3.25 -5.19
N GLY A 45 -1.66 3.75 -6.32
CA GLY A 45 -2.20 5.11 -6.39
C GLY A 45 -3.45 5.32 -5.53
N GLN A 46 -4.26 4.29 -5.29
CA GLN A 46 -5.36 4.37 -4.33
C GLN A 46 -4.84 4.43 -2.89
N PHE A 47 -3.82 3.65 -2.55
CA PHE A 47 -3.19 3.73 -1.24
C PHE A 47 -2.66 5.13 -0.93
N GLU A 48 -2.06 5.81 -1.91
CA GLU A 48 -1.58 7.19 -1.75
C GLU A 48 -2.70 8.18 -1.37
N ARG A 49 -3.87 8.06 -2.02
CA ARG A 49 -5.05 8.90 -1.72
C ARG A 49 -5.63 8.64 -0.32
N VAL A 50 -5.47 7.41 0.17
CA VAL A 50 -6.00 6.99 1.48
C VAL A 50 -5.02 7.28 2.63
N LEU A 51 -3.77 7.68 2.35
CA LEU A 51 -2.76 7.97 3.38
C LEU A 51 -3.23 8.94 4.48
N PRO A 52 -3.88 10.08 4.20
CA PRO A 52 -4.34 11.00 5.26
C PRO A 52 -5.31 10.34 6.23
N TYR A 53 -6.16 9.43 5.73
CA TYR A 53 -7.13 8.69 6.54
C TYR A 53 -6.44 7.60 7.38
N LEU A 54 -5.44 6.92 6.81
CA LEU A 54 -4.60 6.00 7.57
C LEU A 54 -3.84 6.72 8.69
N GLU A 55 -3.34 7.93 8.44
CA GLU A 55 -2.64 8.76 9.42
C GLU A 55 -3.55 9.20 10.56
N ALA A 56 -4.74 9.72 10.23
CA ALA A 56 -5.73 10.11 11.22
C ALA A 56 -6.15 8.93 12.10
N ARG A 57 -6.34 7.76 11.51
CA ARG A 57 -6.68 6.55 12.28
C ARG A 57 -5.50 6.08 13.13
N LEU A 58 -4.28 6.03 12.58
CA LEU A 58 -3.10 5.56 13.31
C LEU A 58 -2.79 6.49 14.49
N SER A 59 -2.87 7.81 14.29
CA SER A 59 -2.59 8.79 15.33
C SER A 59 -3.54 8.66 16.53
N ALA A 60 -4.78 8.20 16.31
CA ALA A 60 -5.71 7.88 17.40
C ALA A 60 -5.30 6.67 18.25
N PHE A 61 -4.48 5.74 17.74
CA PHE A 61 -4.04 4.54 18.48
C PHE A 61 -2.63 4.67 19.06
N VAL A 62 -1.71 5.28 18.32
CA VAL A 62 -0.27 5.27 18.66
C VAL A 62 0.31 6.67 18.87
N GLY A 63 -0.47 7.74 18.70
CA GLY A 63 -0.01 9.12 18.76
C GLY A 63 0.53 9.63 17.41
N ALA A 64 0.65 10.95 17.29
CA ALA A 64 0.96 11.62 16.03
C ALA A 64 2.36 11.29 15.49
N ASP A 65 3.40 11.35 16.34
CA ASP A 65 4.80 11.14 15.93
C ASP A 65 5.04 9.70 15.42
N ASP A 66 4.44 8.74 16.11
CA ASP A 66 4.50 7.32 15.78
C ASP A 66 3.73 7.01 14.49
N ALA A 67 2.56 7.63 14.32
CA ALA A 67 1.76 7.51 13.11
C ALA A 67 2.51 8.08 11.89
N ALA A 68 3.10 9.27 12.02
CA ALA A 68 3.90 9.89 10.96
C ALA A 68 5.10 9.02 10.56
N SER A 69 5.79 8.44 11.57
CA SER A 69 6.93 7.53 11.34
C SER A 69 6.53 6.23 10.63
N ARG A 70 5.37 5.66 10.97
CA ARG A 70 4.79 4.48 10.28
C ARG A 70 4.37 4.83 8.85
N LEU A 71 3.75 5.98 8.63
CA LEU A 71 3.36 6.44 7.30
C LEU A 71 4.55 6.74 6.40
N ALA A 72 5.63 7.31 6.94
CA ALA A 72 6.85 7.54 6.17
C ALA A 72 7.44 6.23 5.66
N ARG A 73 7.39 5.15 6.46
CA ARG A 73 7.76 3.80 6.02
C ARG A 73 6.83 3.27 4.93
N LEU A 74 5.52 3.44 5.11
CA LEU A 74 4.52 3.04 4.13
C LEU A 74 4.72 3.74 2.78
N ARG A 75 4.93 5.06 2.76
CA ARG A 75 5.20 5.85 1.54
C ARG A 75 6.42 5.33 0.79
N ARG A 76 7.52 5.04 1.49
CA ARG A 76 8.72 4.45 0.87
C ARG A 76 8.45 3.09 0.25
N GLU A 77 7.65 2.26 0.92
CA GLU A 77 7.29 0.94 0.39
C GLU A 77 6.41 1.04 -0.86
N LEU A 78 5.43 1.95 -0.85
CA LEU A 78 4.56 2.21 -2.00
C LEU A 78 5.38 2.68 -3.21
N ALA A 79 6.33 3.60 -3.02
CA ALA A 79 7.23 4.05 -4.08
C ALA A 79 8.07 2.88 -4.64
N ALA A 80 8.66 2.05 -3.77
CA ALA A 80 9.44 0.89 -4.19
C ALA A 80 8.61 -0.17 -4.94
N LEU A 81 7.31 -0.27 -4.67
CA LEU A 81 6.38 -1.14 -5.40
C LEU A 81 5.99 -0.56 -6.76
N ALA A 82 5.80 0.76 -6.84
CA ALA A 82 5.57 1.45 -8.10
C ALA A 82 6.77 1.30 -9.05
N ASP A 83 7.99 1.53 -8.55
CA ASP A 83 9.23 1.41 -9.33
C ASP A 83 9.44 -0.01 -9.86
N ARG A 84 9.22 -1.04 -9.04
CA ARG A 84 9.31 -2.45 -9.46
C ARG A 84 8.32 -2.77 -10.58
N ARG A 85 7.09 -2.23 -10.54
CA ARG A 85 6.12 -2.40 -11.63
C ARG A 85 6.58 -1.77 -12.94
N VAL A 86 7.19 -0.58 -12.88
CA VAL A 86 7.74 0.09 -14.07
C VAL A 86 8.84 -0.74 -14.71
N GLN A 87 9.79 -1.25 -13.91
CA GLN A 87 10.91 -2.08 -14.40
C GLN A 87 10.45 -3.39 -15.05
N HIS A 88 9.45 -4.07 -14.45
CA HIS A 88 8.87 -5.28 -15.01
C HIS A 88 8.06 -5.03 -16.30
N ALA A 89 7.46 -3.85 -16.46
CA ALA A 89 6.79 -3.46 -17.70
C ALA A 89 7.80 -3.18 -18.82
N THR A 90 8.92 -2.50 -18.51
CA THR A 90 9.95 -2.18 -19.51
C THR A 90 10.69 -3.42 -20.01
N THR A 91 10.94 -4.43 -19.16
CA THR A 91 11.62 -5.67 -19.60
C THR A 91 10.78 -6.54 -20.54
N LYS A 92 9.44 -6.42 -20.50
CA LYS A 92 8.56 -7.15 -21.44
C LYS A 92 8.48 -6.50 -22.82
N ASP A 93 8.66 -5.19 -22.90
CA ASP A 93 8.56 -4.44 -24.15
C ASP A 93 9.81 -4.60 -25.03
N THR A 94 10.99 -4.74 -24.40
CA THR A 94 12.27 -4.92 -25.13
C THR A 94 12.44 -6.30 -25.77
N GLY A 95 11.55 -7.26 -25.48
CA GLY A 95 11.58 -8.62 -26.04
C GLY A 95 10.86 -8.79 -27.38
N ASN A 96 10.20 -7.76 -27.91
CA ASN A 96 9.37 -7.87 -29.13
C ASN A 96 9.91 -7.06 -30.33
N GLN A 97 11.18 -6.62 -30.29
CA GLN A 97 11.85 -5.97 -31.41
C GLN A 97 13.01 -6.83 -31.92
N SER A 98 12.69 -7.93 -32.59
CA SER A 98 13.62 -8.65 -33.47
C SER A 98 12.80 -9.46 -34.46
N ASN A 99 12.43 -8.84 -35.58
CA ASN A 99 12.16 -9.54 -36.83
C ASN A 99 12.50 -8.61 -37.99
#